data_AF-A0AAI9IIA6-F1
#
_entry.id   AF-A0AAI9IIA6-F1
#
_cell.length_a   1.000
_cell.length_b   1.000
_cell.length_c   1.000
_cell.angle_alpha   90.00
_cell.angle_beta   90.00
_cell.angle_gamma   90.00
#
_symmetry.space_group_name_H-M   'P 1'
#
loop_
_entity.id
_entity.type
_entity.pdbx_description
1 polymer ?
#
loop_
_entity_poly.entity_id
_entity_poly.type
_entity_poly.pdbx_seq_one_letter_code
_entity_poly.pdbx_strand_id
1 'polypeptide(L)'
;MGAFHEKKLPDDAPVAAKALNWVDSRFPLTATWKAHLSEYYAPKNFNFWYIFGSLALLVLVIQIVTGIFLVMHYKPDATLAFASVEYIMRDVPWGWLVRYMHSTGASAFFIVVYLHMVRGLLYGSYRKPRELVWLFGVGIFLCLMGEAFFGYLLPWGQMSYWGAQVIVNLFGAIPFIGPDLSLLIRGDYVVSDATLNRFFSFHVIAIPLVLIGLVVAHIIALHEVGSNNPDGVEIKEKTDANGVPLDGVPFHPYYTVHDIFGVSIFLMVFSAVVFFAPEMGGYFLEYNNFIPADSLKTPPHIAPVWYFTPFYSILRATTADFMGWLIAGVAAYVALLAIKSRLSAKLKIASIVIGLVIIAGMLVFDAKFWGVVLMGLSVVILGGLPWLDKSQVKSIRYRPSWHKYVYLVFGIAFVILGYLGVQPPTAIGTTVSQVCSFIYLGFFLLMPWWSAAGTFKTVPERVVYHPH
;
A
#
# COMPACT_ATOMS: atom_id res chain seq x y z
N MET A 1 17.19 -30.93 20.91
CA MET A 1 16.71 -31.53 19.64
C MET A 1 16.34 -32.97 19.94
N GLY A 2 15.11 -33.40 19.62
CA GLY A 2 14.72 -34.80 19.75
C GLY A 2 15.49 -35.68 18.76
N ALA A 3 15.61 -36.98 19.06
CA ALA A 3 16.19 -37.94 18.12
C ALA A 3 15.36 -37.98 16.82
N PHE A 4 16.04 -38.14 15.68
CA PHE A 4 15.37 -38.32 14.40
C PHE A 4 14.54 -39.62 14.43
N HIS A 5 13.24 -39.50 14.13
CA HIS A 5 12.33 -40.64 14.07
C HIS A 5 11.54 -40.59 12.76
N GLU A 6 11.96 -41.42 11.81
CA GLU A 6 11.19 -41.67 10.59
C GLU A 6 10.07 -42.67 10.90
N LYS A 7 8.82 -42.22 10.75
CA LYS A 7 7.66 -43.08 11.00
C LYS A 7 7.64 -44.18 9.94
N LYS A 8 7.79 -45.45 10.34
CA LYS A 8 7.69 -46.56 9.39
C LYS A 8 6.23 -46.73 8.96
N LEU A 9 5.99 -46.65 7.66
CA LEU A 9 4.71 -46.99 7.05
C LEU A 9 4.69 -48.48 6.64
N PRO A 10 3.51 -49.10 6.53
CA PRO A 10 3.36 -50.45 5.99
C PRO A 10 4.05 -50.64 4.62
N ASP A 11 4.53 -51.86 4.35
CA ASP A 11 5.25 -52.17 3.10
C ASP A 11 4.37 -52.07 1.86
N ASP A 12 3.05 -52.19 2.01
CA ASP A 12 2.03 -52.01 0.97
C ASP A 12 1.53 -50.57 0.84
N ALA A 13 2.01 -49.63 1.68
CA ALA A 13 1.58 -48.25 1.61
C ALA A 13 1.87 -47.63 0.22
N PRO A 14 0.96 -46.80 -0.33
CA PRO A 14 1.16 -46.16 -1.61
C PRO A 14 2.50 -45.40 -1.66
N VAL A 15 3.15 -45.43 -2.83
CA VAL A 15 4.45 -44.74 -3.04
C VAL A 15 4.37 -43.26 -2.64
N ALA A 16 3.25 -42.60 -2.96
CA ALA A 16 3.01 -41.20 -2.57
C ALA A 16 2.99 -41.00 -1.04
N ALA A 17 2.40 -41.93 -0.27
CA ALA A 17 2.35 -41.85 1.19
C ALA A 17 3.74 -42.07 1.81
N LYS A 18 4.53 -43.02 1.26
CA LYS A 18 5.92 -43.24 1.67
C LYS A 18 6.79 -42.02 1.38
N ALA A 19 6.64 -41.41 0.20
CA ALA A 19 7.35 -40.20 -0.17
C ALA A 19 7.01 -39.02 0.76
N LEU A 20 5.72 -38.79 1.04
CA LEU A 20 5.28 -37.73 1.94
C LEU A 20 5.84 -37.93 3.35
N ASN A 21 5.80 -39.16 3.87
CA ASN A 21 6.34 -39.48 5.17
C ASN A 21 7.87 -39.27 5.26
N TRP A 22 8.60 -39.61 4.20
CA TRP A 22 10.03 -39.35 4.10
C TRP A 22 10.33 -37.85 4.18
N VAL A 23 9.51 -37.02 3.52
CA VAL A 23 9.59 -35.55 3.61
C VAL A 23 9.25 -35.07 5.01
N ASP A 24 8.08 -35.43 5.55
CA ASP A 24 7.59 -34.97 6.87
C ASP A 24 8.52 -35.35 8.03
N SER A 25 9.28 -36.45 7.90
CA SER A 25 10.28 -36.85 8.89
C SER A 25 11.49 -35.91 8.95
N ARG A 26 11.72 -35.09 7.91
CA ARG A 26 12.91 -34.21 7.74
C ARG A 26 12.54 -32.73 7.63
N PHE A 27 11.37 -32.43 7.09
CA PHE A 27 10.83 -31.11 6.85
C PHE A 27 9.33 -31.15 7.12
N PRO A 28 8.77 -30.29 8.01
CA PRO A 28 7.40 -30.42 8.49
C PRO A 28 6.34 -29.94 7.47
N LEU A 29 6.37 -30.45 6.24
CA LEU A 29 5.54 -30.00 5.11
C LEU A 29 4.04 -30.05 5.45
N THR A 30 3.55 -31.22 5.88
CA THR A 30 2.13 -31.41 6.19
C THR A 30 1.70 -30.56 7.37
N ALA A 31 2.53 -30.45 8.41
CA ALA A 31 2.21 -29.64 9.58
C ALA A 31 2.15 -28.15 9.23
N THR A 32 3.09 -27.65 8.42
CA THR A 32 3.07 -26.26 7.93
C THR A 32 1.87 -26.00 7.02
N TRP A 33 1.54 -26.93 6.10
CA TRP A 33 0.35 -26.84 5.26
C TRP A 33 -0.93 -26.76 6.11
N LYS A 34 -1.06 -27.62 7.12
CA LYS A 34 -2.21 -27.61 8.03
C LYS A 34 -2.31 -26.30 8.80
N ALA A 35 -1.21 -25.85 9.41
CA ALA A 35 -1.20 -24.64 10.22
C ALA A 35 -1.53 -23.37 9.42
N HIS A 36 -1.14 -23.30 8.14
CA HIS A 36 -1.30 -22.08 7.33
C HIS A 36 -2.46 -22.12 6.34
N LEU A 37 -2.95 -23.30 5.93
CA LEU A 37 -3.93 -23.42 4.84
C LEU A 37 -5.12 -24.30 5.20
N SER A 38 -4.93 -25.57 5.55
CA SER A 38 -6.08 -26.47 5.67
C SER A 38 -6.78 -26.45 7.03
N GLU A 39 -6.04 -26.26 8.12
CA GLU A 39 -6.56 -26.27 9.50
C GLU A 39 -6.44 -24.87 10.16
N TYR A 40 -6.17 -23.83 9.37
CA TYR A 40 -6.29 -22.44 9.82
C TYR A 40 -7.77 -22.05 9.91
N TYR A 41 -8.26 -21.72 11.11
CA TYR A 41 -9.64 -21.32 11.32
C TYR A 41 -9.83 -19.82 11.08
N ALA A 42 -10.68 -19.48 10.12
CA ALA A 42 -11.06 -18.10 9.80
C ALA A 42 -12.52 -17.83 10.23
N PRO A 43 -12.87 -16.59 10.63
CA PRO A 43 -14.24 -16.23 10.99
C PRO A 43 -15.23 -16.57 9.89
N LYS A 44 -16.36 -17.20 10.22
CA LYS A 44 -17.35 -17.68 9.23
C LYS A 44 -18.13 -16.60 8.46
N ASN A 45 -18.03 -15.33 8.84
CA ASN A 45 -18.79 -14.22 8.24
C ASN A 45 -17.93 -13.25 7.41
N PHE A 46 -16.83 -13.70 6.82
CA PHE A 46 -16.15 -12.86 5.83
C PHE A 46 -17.13 -12.46 4.74
N ASN A 47 -17.00 -11.22 4.32
CA ASN A 47 -17.69 -10.71 3.14
C ASN A 47 -16.66 -10.44 2.04
N PHE A 48 -17.14 -9.96 0.89
CA PHE A 48 -16.33 -9.66 -0.29
C PHE A 48 -15.04 -8.89 -0.01
N TRP A 49 -15.01 -7.99 0.99
CA TRP A 49 -13.80 -7.21 1.32
C TRP A 49 -12.58 -8.05 1.75
N TYR A 50 -12.78 -9.33 2.07
CA TYR A 50 -11.72 -10.22 2.53
C TYR A 50 -10.90 -10.83 1.40
N ILE A 51 -11.36 -10.79 0.14
CA ILE A 51 -10.63 -11.32 -1.02
C ILE A 51 -9.40 -10.49 -1.39
N PHE A 52 -9.36 -9.20 -1.03
CA PHE A 52 -8.30 -8.32 -1.53
C PHE A 52 -6.90 -8.70 -1.02
N GLY A 53 -6.80 -9.49 0.06
CA GLY A 53 -5.52 -10.06 0.49
C GLY A 53 -5.00 -11.13 -0.48
N SER A 54 -5.84 -12.07 -0.90
CA SER A 54 -5.47 -13.11 -1.86
C SER A 54 -5.28 -12.54 -3.27
N LEU A 55 -6.08 -11.55 -3.67
CA LEU A 55 -5.85 -10.81 -4.92
C LEU A 55 -4.50 -10.07 -4.91
N ALA A 56 -4.08 -9.47 -3.79
CA ALA A 56 -2.78 -8.80 -3.72
C ALA A 56 -1.62 -9.80 -3.90
N LEU A 57 -1.75 -11.00 -3.32
CA LEU A 57 -0.77 -12.07 -3.52
C LEU A 57 -0.74 -12.56 -4.97
N LEU A 58 -1.91 -12.73 -5.60
CA LEU A 58 -2.00 -13.09 -7.01
C LEU A 58 -1.31 -12.06 -7.91
N VAL A 59 -1.61 -10.77 -7.72
CA VAL A 59 -1.00 -9.70 -8.52
C VAL A 59 0.51 -9.63 -8.26
N LEU A 60 0.98 -9.82 -7.02
CA LEU A 60 2.41 -9.94 -6.73
C LEU A 60 3.08 -11.04 -7.56
N VAL A 61 2.47 -12.23 -7.62
CA VAL A 61 2.99 -13.34 -8.44
C VAL A 61 2.99 -12.97 -9.92
N ILE A 62 1.92 -12.35 -10.43
CA ILE A 62 1.87 -11.85 -11.82
C ILE A 62 3.02 -10.89 -12.07
N GLN A 63 3.26 -9.91 -11.19
CA GLN A 63 4.35 -8.93 -11.36
C GLN A 63 5.74 -9.60 -11.37
N ILE A 64 5.99 -10.56 -10.46
CA ILE A 64 7.28 -11.25 -10.40
C ILE A 64 7.52 -12.08 -11.66
N VAL A 65 6.53 -12.90 -12.07
CA VAL A 65 6.68 -13.78 -13.23
C VAL A 65 6.83 -12.96 -14.52
N THR A 66 6.00 -11.94 -14.71
CA THR A 66 6.10 -11.07 -15.89
C THR A 66 7.38 -10.24 -15.87
N GLY A 67 7.82 -9.75 -14.70
CA GLY A 67 9.07 -9.01 -14.56
C GLY A 67 10.30 -9.86 -14.91
N ILE A 68 10.35 -11.11 -14.45
CA ILE A 68 11.41 -12.07 -14.81
C ILE A 68 11.42 -12.32 -16.33
N PHE A 69 10.26 -12.44 -16.97
CA PHE A 69 10.23 -12.58 -18.44
C PHE A 69 10.74 -11.31 -19.14
N LEU A 70 10.30 -10.12 -18.70
CA LEU A 70 10.72 -8.85 -19.30
C LEU A 70 12.23 -8.62 -19.16
N VAL A 71 12.82 -8.99 -18.02
CA VAL A 71 14.27 -8.78 -17.79
C VAL A 71 15.14 -9.65 -18.69
N MET A 72 14.62 -10.75 -19.25
CA MET A 72 15.34 -11.58 -20.23
C MET A 72 15.56 -10.85 -21.57
N HIS A 73 14.77 -9.81 -21.84
CA HIS A 73 14.76 -9.10 -23.13
C HIS A 73 15.09 -7.60 -22.99
N TYR A 74 14.95 -7.04 -21.79
CA TYR A 74 15.22 -5.62 -21.50
C TYR A 74 16.73 -5.31 -21.44
N LYS A 75 17.11 -4.10 -21.87
CA LYS A 75 18.49 -3.58 -21.77
C LYS A 75 18.55 -2.33 -20.87
N PRO A 76 19.18 -2.39 -19.68
CA PRO A 76 19.32 -1.25 -18.78
C PRO A 76 20.45 -0.31 -19.26
N ASP A 77 20.27 0.29 -20.43
CA ASP A 77 21.19 1.26 -21.03
C ASP A 77 20.37 2.43 -21.58
N ALA A 78 20.72 3.67 -21.25
CA ALA A 78 19.92 4.84 -21.59
C ALA A 78 19.73 5.04 -23.11
N THR A 79 20.60 4.47 -23.94
CA THR A 79 20.49 4.50 -25.41
C THR A 79 19.63 3.36 -25.97
N LEU A 80 19.50 2.25 -25.23
CA LEU A 80 18.83 1.03 -25.68
C LEU A 80 17.52 0.73 -24.95
N ALA A 81 17.28 1.31 -23.77
CA ALA A 81 16.18 0.94 -22.88
C ALA A 81 14.83 1.05 -23.56
N PHE A 82 14.53 2.22 -24.14
CA PHE A 82 13.29 2.46 -24.88
C PHE A 82 13.14 1.49 -26.06
N ALA A 83 14.18 1.34 -26.87
CA ALA A 83 14.18 0.43 -28.02
C ALA A 83 14.00 -1.04 -27.62
N SER A 84 14.57 -1.46 -26.47
CA SER A 84 14.42 -2.81 -25.95
C SER A 84 12.99 -3.10 -25.48
N VAL A 85 12.28 -2.09 -24.96
CA VAL A 85 10.85 -2.23 -24.64
C VAL A 85 10.02 -2.35 -25.93
N GLU A 86 10.32 -1.56 -26.96
CA GLU A 86 9.66 -1.69 -28.26
C GLU A 86 9.95 -3.05 -28.93
N TYR A 87 11.16 -3.58 -28.78
CA TYR A 87 11.51 -4.94 -29.21
C TYR A 87 10.66 -6.00 -28.50
N ILE A 88 10.46 -5.88 -27.19
CA ILE A 88 9.54 -6.76 -26.44
C ILE A 88 8.11 -6.67 -26.99
N MET A 89 7.65 -5.45 -27.30
CA MET A 89 6.30 -5.24 -27.82
C MET A 89 6.08 -5.80 -29.21
N ARG A 90 7.11 -5.78 -30.08
CA ARG A 90 6.95 -6.03 -31.52
C ARG A 90 7.49 -7.38 -31.97
N ASP A 91 8.61 -7.81 -31.41
CA ASP A 91 9.41 -8.90 -31.97
C ASP A 91 9.45 -10.14 -31.08
N VAL A 92 9.29 -9.98 -29.76
CA VAL A 92 9.22 -11.12 -28.83
C VAL A 92 7.85 -11.78 -28.92
N PRO A 93 7.76 -13.10 -29.22
CA PRO A 93 6.48 -13.80 -29.22
C PRO A 93 5.75 -13.63 -27.88
N TRP A 94 4.52 -13.11 -27.93
CA TRP A 94 3.71 -12.77 -26.75
C TRP A 94 4.29 -11.68 -25.83
N GLY A 95 5.36 -11.00 -26.21
CA GLY A 95 5.99 -9.97 -25.36
C GLY A 95 5.08 -8.78 -25.08
N TRP A 96 4.25 -8.37 -26.05
CA TRP A 96 3.22 -7.34 -25.85
C TRP A 96 2.25 -7.68 -24.71
N LEU A 97 1.83 -8.94 -24.61
CA LEU A 97 0.89 -9.41 -23.59
C LEU A 97 1.56 -9.35 -22.22
N VAL A 98 2.79 -9.85 -22.12
CA VAL A 98 3.55 -9.84 -20.87
C VAL A 98 3.84 -8.40 -20.41
N ARG A 99 4.20 -7.50 -21.32
CA ARG A 99 4.40 -6.08 -21.02
C ARG A 99 3.12 -5.43 -20.51
N TYR A 100 1.97 -5.68 -21.15
CA TYR A 100 0.71 -5.15 -20.66
C TYR A 100 0.27 -5.78 -19.35
N MET A 101 0.47 -7.08 -19.13
CA MET A 101 0.22 -7.72 -17.84
C MET A 101 1.07 -7.07 -16.73
N HIS A 102 2.34 -6.77 -17.00
CA HIS A 102 3.22 -6.13 -15.99
C HIS A 102 2.85 -4.67 -15.71
N SER A 103 2.58 -3.89 -16.76
CA SER A 103 2.24 -2.46 -16.62
C SER A 103 0.84 -2.24 -16.06
N THR A 104 -0.19 -2.85 -16.65
CA THR A 104 -1.56 -2.77 -16.11
C THR A 104 -1.70 -3.52 -14.78
N GLY A 105 -0.89 -4.56 -14.56
CA GLY A 105 -0.79 -5.27 -13.29
C GLY A 105 -0.33 -4.37 -12.16
N ALA A 106 0.56 -3.39 -12.40
CA ALA A 106 0.90 -2.38 -11.40
C ALA A 106 -0.32 -1.54 -10.98
N SER A 107 -1.13 -1.08 -11.94
CA SER A 107 -2.39 -0.37 -11.64
C SER A 107 -3.38 -1.26 -10.89
N ALA A 108 -3.56 -2.51 -11.31
CA ALA A 108 -4.39 -3.49 -10.60
C ALA A 108 -3.90 -3.71 -9.16
N PHE A 109 -2.59 -3.74 -8.94
CA PHE A 109 -1.98 -3.91 -7.62
C PHE A 109 -2.38 -2.76 -6.69
N PHE A 110 -2.26 -1.51 -7.13
CA PHE A 110 -2.66 -0.36 -6.31
C PHE A 110 -4.17 -0.30 -6.07
N ILE A 111 -5.01 -0.65 -7.05
CA ILE A 111 -6.47 -0.76 -6.85
C ILE A 111 -6.75 -1.78 -5.72
N VAL A 112 -6.18 -2.98 -5.83
CA VAL A 112 -6.38 -4.06 -4.86
C VAL A 112 -5.87 -3.66 -3.47
N VAL A 113 -4.69 -3.05 -3.38
CA VAL A 113 -4.10 -2.62 -2.10
C VAL A 113 -4.89 -1.47 -1.48
N TYR A 114 -5.36 -0.49 -2.25
CA TYR A 114 -6.24 0.55 -1.72
C TYR A 114 -7.54 -0.02 -1.18
N LEU A 115 -8.17 -0.96 -1.89
CA LEU A 115 -9.38 -1.64 -1.41
C LEU A 115 -9.10 -2.50 -0.17
N HIS A 116 -7.94 -3.14 -0.11
CA HIS A 116 -7.47 -3.87 1.07
C HIS A 116 -7.27 -2.96 2.28
N MET A 117 -6.67 -1.78 2.09
CA MET A 117 -6.47 -0.78 3.15
C MET A 117 -7.79 -0.16 3.60
N VAL A 118 -8.71 0.12 2.67
CA VAL A 118 -10.09 0.57 2.99
C VAL A 118 -10.80 -0.47 3.85
N ARG A 119 -10.70 -1.76 3.53
CA ARG A 119 -11.20 -2.83 4.40
C ARG A 119 -10.59 -2.75 5.81
N GLY A 120 -9.28 -2.51 5.89
CA GLY A 120 -8.57 -2.30 7.16
C GLY A 120 -9.18 -1.14 7.97
N LEU A 121 -9.45 -0.03 7.29
CA LEU A 121 -10.08 1.18 7.84
C LEU A 121 -11.53 0.94 8.31
N LEU A 122 -12.33 0.23 7.53
CA LEU A 122 -13.74 -0.04 7.82
C LEU A 122 -13.94 -0.96 9.04
N TYR A 123 -13.14 -2.03 9.15
CA TYR A 123 -13.32 -3.01 10.22
C TYR A 123 -12.38 -2.80 11.41
N GLY A 124 -11.53 -1.77 11.38
CA GLY A 124 -10.54 -1.53 12.43
C GLY A 124 -9.51 -2.66 12.51
N SER A 125 -9.12 -3.24 11.37
CA SER A 125 -8.22 -4.41 11.33
C SER A 125 -6.78 -4.08 11.72
N TYR A 126 -6.45 -2.81 11.90
CA TYR A 126 -5.18 -2.31 12.42
C TYR A 126 -5.14 -2.20 13.95
N ARG A 127 -6.28 -2.33 14.61
CA ARG A 127 -6.38 -2.18 16.07
C ARG A 127 -5.87 -3.44 16.77
N LYS A 128 -5.54 -3.30 18.07
CA LYS A 128 -5.10 -4.40 18.92
C LYS A 128 -5.92 -5.68 18.72
N PRO A 129 -5.29 -6.87 18.57
CA PRO A 129 -3.84 -7.15 18.65
C PRO A 129 -3.09 -7.12 17.29
N ARG A 130 -3.62 -6.42 16.28
CA ARG A 130 -3.15 -6.50 14.88
C ARG A 130 -2.22 -5.35 14.46
N GLU A 131 -1.58 -4.68 15.41
CA GLU A 131 -0.71 -3.54 15.14
C GLU A 131 0.46 -3.92 14.22
N LEU A 132 1.11 -5.06 14.47
CA LEU A 132 2.22 -5.54 13.63
C LEU A 132 1.76 -5.91 12.22
N VAL A 133 0.58 -6.52 12.06
CA VAL A 133 -0.01 -6.81 10.73
C VAL A 133 -0.14 -5.50 9.95
N TRP A 134 -0.66 -4.44 10.58
CA TRP A 134 -0.78 -3.14 9.95
C TRP A 134 0.57 -2.50 9.61
N LEU A 135 1.54 -2.52 10.53
CA LEU A 135 2.86 -1.95 10.29
C LEU A 135 3.61 -2.66 9.14
N PHE A 136 3.56 -3.99 9.09
CA PHE A 136 4.10 -4.73 7.94
C PHE A 136 3.34 -4.38 6.66
N GLY A 137 2.02 -4.19 6.72
CA GLY A 137 1.22 -3.71 5.59
C GLY A 137 1.63 -2.33 5.08
N VAL A 138 1.94 -1.39 5.99
CA VAL A 138 2.47 -0.06 5.64
C VAL A 138 3.88 -0.18 5.04
N GLY A 139 4.73 -1.06 5.57
CA GLY A 139 6.02 -1.37 4.97
C GLY A 139 5.90 -1.91 3.55
N ILE A 140 4.98 -2.86 3.33
CA ILE A 140 4.64 -3.40 1.99
C ILE A 140 4.18 -2.28 1.07
N PHE A 141 3.28 -1.40 1.53
CA PHE A 141 2.79 -0.28 0.74
C PHE A 141 3.93 0.66 0.31
N LEU A 142 4.85 1.01 1.23
CA LEU A 142 6.03 1.82 0.90
C LEU A 142 6.95 1.13 -0.11
N CYS A 143 7.19 -0.17 0.03
CA CYS A 143 7.95 -0.95 -0.94
C CYS A 143 7.25 -1.00 -2.31
N LEU A 144 5.92 -1.16 -2.35
CA LEU A 144 5.15 -1.12 -3.61
C LEU A 144 5.21 0.24 -4.29
N MET A 145 5.16 1.34 -3.53
CA MET A 145 5.39 2.69 -4.07
C MET A 145 6.79 2.81 -4.67
N GLY A 146 7.81 2.29 -3.97
CA GLY A 146 9.18 2.23 -4.48
C GLY A 146 9.29 1.40 -5.77
N GLU A 147 8.73 0.19 -5.77
CA GLU A 147 8.71 -0.70 -6.94
C GLU A 147 8.11 -0.05 -8.18
N ALA A 148 6.92 0.53 -8.02
CA ALA A 148 6.23 1.14 -9.13
C ALA A 148 6.97 2.37 -9.65
N PHE A 149 7.63 3.14 -8.78
CA PHE A 149 8.49 4.24 -9.22
C PHE A 149 9.71 3.75 -10.01
N PHE A 150 10.46 2.79 -9.47
CA PHE A 150 11.67 2.28 -10.13
C PHE A 150 11.33 1.58 -11.45
N GLY A 151 10.25 0.80 -11.50
CA GLY A 151 9.77 0.14 -12.71
C GLY A 151 9.27 1.15 -13.76
N TYR A 152 8.58 2.21 -13.34
CA TYR A 152 8.09 3.27 -14.25
C TYR A 152 9.22 4.04 -14.94
N LEU A 153 10.43 4.05 -14.37
CA LEU A 153 11.60 4.66 -14.98
C LEU A 153 12.17 3.82 -16.14
N LEU A 154 12.04 2.50 -16.10
CA LEU A 154 12.76 1.59 -17.01
C LEU A 154 12.39 1.72 -18.50
N PRO A 155 11.15 2.02 -18.91
CA PRO A 155 10.85 2.26 -20.32
C PRO A 155 11.64 3.43 -20.93
N TRP A 156 12.19 4.32 -20.10
CA TRP A 156 13.01 5.46 -20.53
C TRP A 156 12.33 6.36 -21.57
N GLY A 157 11.01 6.54 -21.42
CA GLY A 157 10.23 7.54 -22.15
C GLY A 157 10.26 8.91 -21.46
N GLN A 158 9.54 9.88 -22.01
CA GLN A 158 9.48 11.23 -21.46
C GLN A 158 9.00 11.26 -20.00
N MET A 159 7.93 10.54 -19.69
CA MET A 159 7.40 10.54 -18.31
C MET A 159 8.31 9.79 -17.35
N SER A 160 8.97 8.72 -17.81
CA SER A 160 10.01 8.02 -17.06
C SER A 160 11.15 8.96 -16.65
N TYR A 161 11.74 9.67 -17.61
CA TYR A 161 12.88 10.56 -17.36
C TYR A 161 12.51 11.76 -16.47
N TRP A 162 11.46 12.50 -16.84
CA TRP A 162 11.07 13.69 -16.11
C TRP A 162 10.45 13.36 -14.74
N GLY A 163 9.71 12.25 -14.63
CA GLY A 163 9.23 11.72 -13.36
C GLY A 163 10.39 11.40 -12.42
N ALA A 164 11.44 10.73 -12.92
CA ALA A 164 12.66 10.47 -12.15
C ALA A 164 13.34 11.76 -11.70
N GLN A 165 13.50 12.72 -12.61
CA GLN A 165 14.10 14.02 -12.32
C GLN A 165 13.33 14.75 -11.21
N VAL A 166 11.99 14.77 -11.26
CA VAL A 166 11.15 15.38 -10.22
C VAL A 166 11.31 14.68 -8.88
N ILE A 167 11.19 13.34 -8.83
CA ILE A 167 11.27 12.57 -7.58
C ILE A 167 12.65 12.69 -6.93
N VAL A 168 13.74 12.56 -7.69
CA VAL A 168 15.08 12.74 -7.13
C VAL A 168 15.27 14.17 -6.63
N ASN A 169 14.75 15.18 -7.33
CA ASN A 169 14.82 16.57 -6.89
C ASN A 169 14.01 16.86 -5.61
N LEU A 170 13.10 15.98 -5.19
CA LEU A 170 12.41 16.12 -3.90
C LEU A 170 13.40 15.96 -2.73
N PHE A 171 14.38 15.05 -2.84
CA PHE A 171 15.44 14.89 -1.83
C PHE A 171 16.33 16.14 -1.74
N GLY A 172 16.45 16.88 -2.85
CA GLY A 172 17.17 18.15 -2.93
C GLY A 172 16.54 19.27 -2.10
N ALA A 173 15.27 19.13 -1.72
CA ALA A 173 14.59 20.09 -0.85
C ALA A 173 14.98 19.95 0.63
N ILE A 174 15.68 18.87 1.01
CA ILE A 174 16.11 18.67 2.41
C ILE A 174 17.22 19.69 2.74
N PRO A 175 17.05 20.53 3.76
CA PRO A 175 18.07 21.51 4.15
C PRO A 175 19.40 20.82 4.47
N PHE A 176 20.51 21.51 4.17
CA PHE A 176 21.90 21.11 4.43
C PHE A 176 22.42 19.93 3.58
N ILE A 177 21.72 18.79 3.56
CA ILE A 177 22.20 17.55 2.91
C ILE A 177 21.54 17.26 1.56
N GLY A 178 20.50 18.00 1.18
CA GLY A 178 19.66 17.70 0.02
C GLY A 178 20.42 17.62 -1.31
N PRO A 179 21.30 18.58 -1.65
CA PRO A 179 22.07 18.54 -2.89
C PRO A 179 22.96 17.28 -2.99
N ASP A 180 23.71 16.97 -1.93
CA ASP A 180 24.60 15.81 -1.89
C ASP A 180 23.81 14.50 -1.93
N LEU A 181 22.68 14.43 -1.22
CA LEU A 181 21.80 13.27 -1.24
C LEU A 181 21.20 13.04 -2.63
N SER A 182 20.80 14.11 -3.32
CA SER A 182 20.24 14.02 -4.68
C SER A 182 21.27 13.56 -5.70
N LEU A 183 22.52 14.03 -5.57
CA LEU A 183 23.65 13.58 -6.38
C LEU A 183 23.96 12.10 -6.09
N LEU A 184 23.99 11.72 -4.81
CA LEU A 184 24.20 10.34 -4.39
C LEU A 184 23.09 9.40 -4.90
N ILE A 185 21.82 9.82 -4.93
CA ILE A 185 20.71 8.98 -5.38
C ILE A 185 20.74 8.79 -6.90
N ARG A 186 21.01 9.83 -7.69
CA ARG A 186 21.03 9.71 -9.15
C ARG A 186 22.35 9.18 -9.72
N GLY A 187 23.46 9.40 -9.02
CA GLY A 187 24.79 8.90 -9.39
C GLY A 187 25.56 9.77 -10.40
N ASP A 188 25.03 10.93 -10.78
CA ASP A 188 25.61 11.87 -11.75
C ASP A 188 25.01 13.27 -11.52
N TYR A 189 25.45 14.30 -12.23
CA TYR A 189 24.91 15.66 -12.09
C TYR A 189 23.48 15.82 -12.63
N VAL A 190 23.07 14.93 -13.54
CA VAL A 190 21.72 14.88 -14.11
C VAL A 190 21.18 13.45 -14.02
N VAL A 191 19.90 13.26 -14.32
CA VAL A 191 19.39 11.90 -14.55
C VAL A 191 20.05 11.37 -15.83
N SER A 192 20.74 10.24 -15.71
CA SER A 192 21.55 9.67 -16.80
C SER A 192 21.52 8.14 -16.76
N ASP A 193 22.36 7.50 -17.58
CA ASP A 193 22.54 6.05 -17.60
C ASP A 193 22.88 5.47 -16.21
N ALA A 194 23.70 6.20 -15.43
CA ALA A 194 24.02 5.81 -14.05
C ALA A 194 22.77 5.73 -13.16
N THR A 195 21.80 6.62 -13.36
CA THR A 195 20.52 6.59 -12.63
C THR A 195 19.70 5.37 -13.04
N LEU A 196 19.59 5.12 -14.35
CA LEU A 196 18.84 4.01 -14.91
C LEU A 196 19.35 2.66 -14.38
N ASN A 197 20.66 2.43 -14.46
CA ASN A 197 21.28 1.18 -14.02
C ASN A 197 21.06 0.90 -12.53
N ARG A 198 21.12 1.92 -11.68
CA ARG A 198 20.89 1.77 -10.24
C ARG A 198 19.43 1.48 -9.93
N PHE A 199 18.51 2.18 -10.59
CA PHE A 199 17.08 1.99 -10.35
C PHE A 199 16.58 0.66 -10.91
N PHE A 200 17.19 0.17 -12.00
CA PHE A 200 17.03 -1.20 -12.46
C PHE A 200 17.39 -2.23 -11.37
N SER A 201 18.54 -2.07 -10.71
CA SER A 201 18.95 -2.95 -9.60
C SER A 201 17.97 -2.90 -8.42
N PHE A 202 17.45 -1.71 -8.08
CA PHE A 202 16.44 -1.58 -7.02
C PHE A 202 15.12 -2.28 -7.39
N HIS A 203 14.64 -2.10 -8.62
CA HIS A 203 13.39 -2.69 -9.10
C HIS A 203 13.46 -4.22 -9.22
N VAL A 204 14.58 -4.76 -9.70
CA VAL A 204 14.66 -6.19 -10.04
C VAL A 204 15.13 -7.03 -8.86
N ILE A 205 15.97 -6.48 -7.97
CA ILE A 205 16.65 -7.26 -6.93
C ILE A 205 16.28 -6.78 -5.54
N ALA A 206 16.64 -5.54 -5.20
CA ALA A 206 16.64 -5.13 -3.80
C ALA A 206 15.24 -5.03 -3.20
N ILE A 207 14.32 -4.33 -3.87
CA ILE A 207 12.98 -4.09 -3.36
C ILE A 207 12.09 -5.34 -3.44
N PRO A 208 12.14 -6.21 -4.49
CA PRO A 208 11.33 -7.42 -4.50
C PRO A 208 11.69 -8.38 -3.37
N LEU A 209 12.97 -8.50 -3.03
CA LEU A 209 13.43 -9.33 -1.92
C LEU A 209 12.89 -8.83 -0.57
N VAL A 210 12.94 -7.52 -0.34
CA VAL A 210 12.36 -6.89 0.86
C VAL A 210 10.84 -7.09 0.88
N LEU A 211 10.17 -6.90 -0.26
CA LEU A 211 8.72 -7.03 -0.40
C LEU A 211 8.25 -8.46 -0.07
N ILE A 212 8.92 -9.49 -0.60
CA ILE A 212 8.64 -10.90 -0.27
C ILE A 212 8.82 -11.15 1.23
N GLY A 213 9.94 -10.68 1.82
CA GLY A 213 10.20 -10.82 3.25
C GLY A 213 9.10 -10.18 4.11
N LEU A 214 8.66 -8.98 3.74
CA LEU A 214 7.56 -8.28 4.43
C LEU A 214 6.21 -8.97 4.25
N VAL A 215 5.90 -9.51 3.07
CA VAL A 215 4.66 -10.29 2.84
C VAL A 215 4.64 -11.55 3.70
N VAL A 216 5.76 -12.27 3.80
CA VAL A 216 5.89 -13.42 4.71
C VAL A 216 5.68 -13.00 6.16
N ALA A 217 6.34 -11.92 6.62
CA ALA A 217 6.15 -11.38 7.97
C ALA A 217 4.70 -10.96 8.24
N HIS A 218 4.04 -10.36 7.24
CA HIS A 218 2.64 -9.94 7.32
C HIS A 218 1.68 -11.11 7.49
N ILE A 219 1.88 -12.21 6.73
CA ILE A 219 1.08 -13.43 6.83
C ILE A 219 1.33 -14.15 8.17
N ILE A 220 2.59 -14.24 8.61
CA ILE A 220 2.93 -14.82 9.91
C ILE A 220 2.24 -14.06 11.04
N ALA A 221 2.35 -12.72 11.05
CA ALA A 221 1.69 -11.89 12.05
C ALA A 221 0.17 -12.07 12.03
N LEU A 222 -0.45 -12.18 10.84
CA LEU A 222 -1.88 -12.44 10.68
C LEU A 222 -2.29 -13.80 11.25
N HIS A 223 -1.50 -14.85 11.02
CA HIS A 223 -1.83 -16.21 11.45
C HIS A 223 -1.71 -16.35 12.97
N GLU A 224 -0.73 -15.68 13.57
CA GLU A 224 -0.54 -15.61 15.03
C GLU A 224 -1.78 -15.01 15.71
N VAL A 225 -2.20 -13.82 15.30
CA VAL A 225 -3.30 -13.10 15.97
C VAL A 225 -4.70 -13.43 15.44
N GLY A 226 -4.78 -14.06 14.26
CA GLY A 226 -6.03 -14.40 13.59
C GLY A 226 -6.66 -13.24 12.81
N SER A 227 -7.40 -13.58 11.77
CA SER A 227 -8.12 -12.61 10.94
C SER A 227 -9.23 -11.88 11.71
N ASN A 228 -9.33 -10.57 11.52
CA ASN A 228 -10.49 -9.79 11.97
C ASN A 228 -11.74 -10.17 11.15
N ASN A 229 -12.94 -9.80 11.58
CA ASN A 229 -14.17 -9.99 10.80
C ASN A 229 -15.02 -8.72 10.73
N PRO A 230 -16.07 -8.68 9.88
CA PRO A 230 -16.92 -7.50 9.75
C PRO A 230 -17.57 -7.03 11.05
N ASP A 231 -17.69 -7.90 12.05
CA ASP A 231 -18.24 -7.53 13.35
C ASP A 231 -17.17 -7.07 14.36
N GLY A 232 -15.88 -7.38 14.13
CA GLY A 232 -14.79 -7.03 15.03
C GLY A 232 -14.69 -7.92 16.27
N VAL A 233 -15.33 -9.10 16.26
CA VAL A 233 -15.35 -10.08 17.36
C VAL A 233 -14.14 -11.01 17.27
N GLU A 234 -13.44 -11.28 18.39
CA GLU A 234 -12.29 -12.19 18.40
C GLU A 234 -12.73 -13.66 18.52
N ILE A 235 -12.67 -14.41 17.42
CA ILE A 235 -13.15 -15.81 17.42
C ILE A 235 -12.28 -16.75 18.27
N LYS A 236 -11.00 -16.42 18.47
CA LYS A 236 -10.05 -17.23 19.25
C LYS A 236 -10.33 -17.16 20.76
N GLU A 237 -11.15 -16.21 21.23
CA GLU A 237 -11.50 -16.08 22.65
C GLU A 237 -12.61 -17.07 23.08
N LYS A 238 -13.41 -17.59 22.15
CA LYS A 238 -14.51 -18.53 22.42
C LYS A 238 -14.33 -19.83 21.62
N THR A 239 -13.71 -20.82 22.26
CA THR A 239 -13.42 -22.14 21.67
C THR A 239 -14.28 -23.26 22.26
N ASP A 240 -14.37 -24.38 21.54
CA ASP A 240 -14.92 -25.62 22.07
C ASP A 240 -13.94 -26.37 22.98
N ALA A 241 -14.32 -27.56 23.45
CA ALA A 241 -13.50 -28.41 24.31
C ALA A 241 -12.17 -28.86 23.67
N ASN A 242 -12.07 -28.83 22.34
CA ASN A 242 -10.88 -29.22 21.58
C ASN A 242 -10.01 -28.00 21.20
N GLY A 243 -10.37 -26.79 21.65
CA GLY A 243 -9.66 -25.55 21.32
C GLY A 243 -10.02 -24.97 19.95
N VAL A 244 -11.07 -25.46 19.30
CA VAL A 244 -11.52 -24.96 18.00
C VAL A 244 -12.42 -23.73 18.18
N PRO A 245 -12.16 -22.61 17.48
CA PRO A 245 -13.02 -21.43 17.53
C PRO A 245 -14.47 -21.72 17.14
N LEU A 246 -15.43 -21.43 18.02
CA LEU A 246 -16.85 -21.73 17.78
C LEU A 246 -17.47 -20.93 16.63
N ASP A 247 -16.84 -19.81 16.25
CA ASP A 247 -17.22 -18.96 15.12
C ASP A 247 -16.24 -19.06 13.94
N GLY A 248 -15.31 -20.01 13.99
CA GLY A 248 -14.37 -20.28 12.92
C GLY A 248 -14.86 -21.41 12.00
N VAL A 249 -14.46 -21.35 10.74
CA VAL A 249 -14.46 -22.48 9.81
C VAL A 249 -13.04 -22.71 9.29
N PRO A 250 -12.66 -23.95 8.96
CA PRO A 250 -11.39 -24.21 8.28
C PRO A 250 -11.27 -23.38 7.01
N PHE A 251 -10.08 -22.83 6.74
CA PHE A 251 -9.88 -21.99 5.56
C PHE A 251 -10.02 -22.79 4.26
N HIS A 252 -9.51 -24.02 4.21
CA HIS A 252 -9.82 -24.97 3.15
C HIS A 252 -10.93 -25.94 3.58
N PRO A 253 -11.95 -26.22 2.75
CA PRO A 253 -12.14 -25.72 1.38
C PRO A 253 -12.87 -24.38 1.30
N TYR A 254 -13.52 -23.92 2.38
CA TYR A 254 -14.50 -22.83 2.34
C TYR A 254 -13.96 -21.53 1.73
N TYR A 255 -12.90 -20.98 2.31
CA TYR A 255 -12.32 -19.73 1.82
C TYR A 255 -11.44 -19.91 0.60
N THR A 256 -10.84 -21.08 0.39
CA THR A 256 -10.14 -21.36 -0.87
C THR A 256 -11.09 -21.34 -2.07
N VAL A 257 -12.30 -21.92 -1.96
CA VAL A 257 -13.29 -21.91 -3.05
C VAL A 257 -13.87 -20.51 -3.24
N HIS A 258 -14.20 -19.82 -2.14
CA HIS A 258 -14.64 -18.42 -2.16
C HIS A 258 -13.62 -17.52 -2.88
N ASP A 259 -12.33 -17.65 -2.54
CA ASP A 259 -11.28 -16.82 -3.12
C ASP A 259 -11.02 -17.19 -4.59
N ILE A 260 -11.10 -18.47 -4.98
CA ILE A 260 -11.01 -18.89 -6.39
C ILE A 260 -12.12 -18.24 -7.23
N PHE A 261 -13.34 -18.13 -6.70
CA PHE A 261 -14.42 -17.42 -7.37
C PHE A 261 -14.10 -15.94 -7.58
N GLY A 262 -13.64 -15.26 -6.53
CA GLY A 262 -13.19 -13.85 -6.61
C GLY A 262 -12.02 -13.65 -7.57
N VAL A 263 -11.04 -14.55 -7.56
CA VAL A 263 -9.89 -14.59 -8.48
C VAL A 263 -10.35 -14.75 -9.92
N SER A 264 -11.34 -15.62 -10.18
CA SER A 264 -11.85 -15.85 -11.53
C SER A 264 -12.50 -14.59 -12.10
N ILE A 265 -13.30 -13.89 -11.31
CA ILE A 265 -13.90 -12.59 -11.70
C ILE A 265 -12.80 -11.54 -11.91
N PHE A 266 -11.84 -11.45 -10.99
CA PHE A 266 -10.72 -10.53 -11.11
C PHE A 266 -9.93 -10.76 -12.40
N LEU A 267 -9.57 -12.02 -12.71
CA LEU A 267 -8.82 -12.35 -13.92
C LEU A 267 -9.62 -12.08 -15.19
N MET A 268 -10.94 -12.26 -15.18
CA MET A 268 -11.81 -11.89 -16.30
C MET A 268 -11.77 -10.38 -16.56
N VAL A 269 -11.91 -9.55 -15.52
CA VAL A 269 -11.84 -8.08 -15.64
C VAL A 269 -10.43 -7.63 -16.00
N PHE A 270 -9.41 -8.17 -15.34
CA PHE A 270 -8.00 -7.85 -15.60
C PHE A 270 -7.63 -8.18 -17.04
N SER A 271 -8.03 -9.36 -17.54
CA SER A 271 -7.82 -9.74 -18.93
C SER A 271 -8.57 -8.79 -19.88
N ALA A 272 -9.82 -8.44 -19.58
CA ALA A 272 -10.56 -7.48 -20.42
C ALA A 272 -9.83 -6.14 -20.53
N VAL A 273 -9.24 -5.63 -19.44
CA VAL A 273 -8.40 -4.41 -19.49
C VAL A 273 -7.15 -4.63 -20.33
N VAL A 274 -6.40 -5.72 -20.09
CA VAL A 274 -5.16 -6.03 -20.83
C VAL A 274 -5.40 -6.14 -22.34
N PHE A 275 -6.46 -6.81 -22.77
CA PHE A 275 -6.74 -7.07 -24.17
C PHE A 275 -7.45 -5.92 -24.89
N PHE A 276 -8.33 -5.18 -24.22
CA PHE A 276 -9.22 -4.20 -24.88
C PHE A 276 -8.93 -2.74 -24.51
N ALA A 277 -8.30 -2.47 -23.38
CA ALA A 277 -8.05 -1.09 -22.92
C ALA A 277 -6.78 -0.96 -22.05
N PRO A 278 -5.59 -1.43 -22.48
CA PRO A 278 -4.41 -1.48 -21.61
C PRO A 278 -3.88 -0.10 -21.19
N GLU A 279 -4.17 0.94 -21.98
CA GLU A 279 -3.77 2.32 -21.67
C GLU A 279 -4.77 3.03 -20.75
N MET A 280 -6.03 2.53 -20.68
CA MET A 280 -7.15 3.15 -19.96
C MET A 280 -7.30 4.65 -20.26
N GLY A 281 -7.20 5.03 -21.53
CA GLY A 281 -7.31 6.43 -21.96
C GLY A 281 -6.16 7.33 -21.49
N GLY A 282 -5.00 6.75 -21.17
CA GLY A 282 -3.82 7.47 -20.70
C GLY A 282 -3.62 7.44 -19.17
N TYR A 283 -4.55 6.85 -18.41
CA TYR A 283 -4.44 6.75 -16.95
C TYR A 283 -3.48 5.65 -16.49
N PHE A 284 -3.43 4.52 -17.21
CA PHE A 284 -2.56 3.39 -16.84
C PHE A 284 -1.20 3.47 -17.54
N LEU A 285 -1.20 3.98 -18.77
CA LEU A 285 -0.01 4.22 -19.58
C LEU A 285 -0.16 5.57 -20.27
N GLU A 286 0.63 6.55 -19.86
CA GLU A 286 0.56 7.90 -20.39
C GLU A 286 1.14 7.96 -21.81
N TYR A 287 0.44 8.63 -22.73
CA TYR A 287 0.85 8.77 -24.13
C TYR A 287 2.28 9.31 -24.30
N ASN A 288 2.67 10.26 -23.45
CA ASN A 288 4.01 10.84 -23.49
C ASN A 288 5.10 9.82 -23.15
N ASN A 289 4.78 8.72 -22.47
CA ASN A 289 5.76 7.68 -22.17
C ASN A 289 6.01 6.71 -23.34
N PHE A 290 5.29 6.87 -24.46
CA PHE A 290 5.60 6.24 -25.74
C PHE A 290 6.48 7.13 -26.64
N ILE A 291 6.99 8.25 -26.10
CA ILE A 291 7.98 9.10 -26.74
C ILE A 291 9.31 8.88 -26.01
N PRO A 292 10.42 8.58 -26.70
CA PRO A 292 11.74 8.46 -26.07
C PRO A 292 12.09 9.67 -25.22
N ALA A 293 12.83 9.46 -24.14
CA ALA A 293 13.29 10.54 -23.27
C ALA A 293 14.16 11.57 -24.04
N ASP A 294 13.82 12.84 -23.88
CA ASP A 294 14.58 14.00 -24.32
C ASP A 294 14.88 14.87 -23.09
N SER A 295 16.16 14.90 -22.70
CA SER A 295 16.64 15.66 -21.54
C SER A 295 16.55 17.17 -21.72
N LEU A 296 16.35 17.65 -22.96
CA LEU A 296 16.27 19.06 -23.31
C LEU A 296 14.82 19.54 -23.46
N LYS A 297 13.84 18.63 -23.48
CA LYS A 297 12.43 18.96 -23.73
C LYS A 297 11.50 18.30 -22.73
N THR A 298 11.04 19.09 -21.78
CA THR A 298 9.97 18.72 -20.85
C THR A 298 8.60 18.73 -21.55
N PRO A 299 7.78 17.67 -21.46
CA PRO A 299 6.39 17.70 -21.94
C PRO A 299 5.58 18.83 -21.29
N PRO A 300 4.61 19.45 -22.00
CA PRO A 300 3.79 20.53 -21.46
C PRO A 300 3.01 20.16 -20.19
N HIS A 301 2.66 18.88 -20.05
CA HIS A 301 2.02 18.33 -18.87
C HIS A 301 2.77 17.08 -18.42
N ILE A 302 3.24 17.12 -17.17
CA ILE A 302 3.82 15.98 -16.46
C ILE A 302 3.02 15.79 -15.18
N ALA A 303 2.48 14.59 -15.01
CA ALA A 303 1.91 14.12 -13.77
C ALA A 303 2.51 12.76 -13.44
N PRO A 304 2.59 12.39 -12.15
CA PRO A 304 2.91 11.02 -11.80
C PRO A 304 1.73 10.10 -12.15
N VAL A 305 2.04 8.81 -12.23
CA VAL A 305 1.06 7.72 -12.31
C VAL A 305 -0.09 7.89 -11.31
N TRP A 306 -1.31 7.56 -11.73
CA TRP A 306 -2.55 7.90 -11.02
C TRP A 306 -2.56 7.47 -9.54
N TYR A 307 -1.95 6.34 -9.19
CA TYR A 307 -1.90 5.86 -7.80
C TYR A 307 -0.94 6.65 -6.90
N PHE A 308 -0.17 7.63 -7.41
CA PHE A 308 0.60 8.57 -6.57
C PHE A 308 -0.03 9.96 -6.50
N THR A 309 -1.00 10.23 -7.37
CA THR A 309 -1.58 11.57 -7.53
C THR A 309 -2.26 12.14 -6.29
N PRO A 310 -2.88 11.36 -5.37
CA PRO A 310 -3.41 11.94 -4.14
C PRO A 310 -2.34 12.59 -3.27
N PHE A 311 -1.16 11.95 -3.17
CA PHE A 311 -0.03 12.45 -2.38
C PHE A 311 0.70 13.58 -3.11
N TYR A 312 0.84 13.46 -4.43
CA TYR A 312 1.40 14.54 -5.26
C TYR A 312 0.56 15.82 -5.19
N SER A 313 -0.77 15.70 -5.14
CA SER A 313 -1.67 16.85 -4.95
C SER A 313 -1.43 17.58 -3.63
N ILE A 314 -1.13 16.86 -2.56
CA ILE A 314 -0.76 17.45 -1.26
C ILE A 314 0.58 18.20 -1.37
N LEU A 315 1.57 17.62 -2.08
CA LEU A 315 2.86 18.28 -2.32
C LEU A 315 2.67 19.63 -3.03
N ARG A 316 1.99 19.63 -4.19
CA ARG A 316 1.83 20.82 -5.03
C ARG A 316 0.86 21.85 -4.45
N ALA A 317 -0.06 21.45 -3.57
CA ALA A 317 -0.94 22.37 -2.85
C ALA A 317 -0.18 23.26 -1.86
N THR A 318 1.05 22.86 -1.50
CA THR A 318 1.92 23.55 -0.55
C THR A 318 2.64 24.72 -1.21
N THR A 319 1.91 25.81 -1.41
CA THR A 319 2.42 27.09 -1.91
C THR A 319 2.82 28.03 -0.76
N ALA A 320 3.55 29.10 -1.06
CA ALA A 320 3.93 30.12 -0.06
C ALA A 320 2.70 30.69 0.66
N ASP A 321 1.63 31.00 -0.05
CA ASP A 321 0.38 31.50 0.54
C ASP A 321 -0.30 30.45 1.44
N PHE A 322 -0.17 29.17 1.10
CA PHE A 322 -0.74 28.08 1.90
C PHE A 322 0.00 27.86 3.23
N MET A 323 1.29 28.22 3.30
CA MET A 323 2.08 28.05 4.52
C MET A 323 1.49 28.79 5.71
N GLY A 324 0.89 29.98 5.51
CA GLY A 324 0.20 30.70 6.58
C GLY A 324 -0.96 29.90 7.18
N TRP A 325 -1.76 29.25 6.33
CA TRP A 325 -2.85 28.38 6.76
C TRP A 325 -2.35 27.13 7.45
N LEU A 326 -1.26 26.53 6.97
CA LEU A 326 -0.65 25.37 7.60
C LEU A 326 -0.09 25.72 8.99
N ILE A 327 0.56 26.87 9.15
CA ILE A 327 1.04 27.37 10.45
C ILE A 327 -0.13 27.55 11.42
N ALA A 328 -1.22 28.18 10.97
CA ALA A 328 -2.43 28.33 11.76
C ALA A 328 -3.02 26.96 12.14
N GLY A 329 -3.02 26.00 11.21
CA GLY A 329 -3.45 24.62 11.46
C GLY A 329 -2.61 23.89 12.51
N VAL A 330 -1.28 24.01 12.44
CA VAL A 330 -0.36 23.43 13.44
C VAL A 330 -0.59 24.09 14.81
N ALA A 331 -0.68 25.41 14.87
CA ALA A 331 -0.96 26.14 16.12
C ALA A 331 -2.30 25.72 16.73
N ALA A 332 -3.36 25.62 15.91
CA ALA A 332 -4.67 25.17 16.35
C ALA A 332 -4.64 23.72 16.85
N TYR A 333 -3.92 22.83 16.17
CA TYR A 333 -3.78 21.43 16.60
C TYR A 333 -3.00 21.30 17.92
N VAL A 334 -1.93 22.08 18.11
CA VAL A 334 -1.16 22.12 19.35
C VAL A 334 -2.03 22.67 20.50
N ALA A 335 -2.81 23.73 20.26
CA ALA A 335 -3.76 24.25 21.23
C ALA A 335 -4.83 23.19 21.58
N LEU A 336 -5.34 22.47 20.59
CA LEU A 336 -6.28 21.36 20.81
C LEU A 336 -5.66 20.26 21.67
N LEU A 337 -4.42 19.86 21.42
CA LEU A 337 -3.70 18.90 22.24
C LEU A 337 -3.52 19.39 23.68
N ALA A 338 -3.15 20.66 23.88
CA ALA A 338 -2.98 21.22 25.21
C ALA A 338 -4.30 21.20 26.01
N ILE A 339 -5.41 21.60 25.37
CA ILE A 339 -6.71 21.80 26.03
C ILE A 339 -7.49 20.49 26.18
N LYS A 340 -7.59 19.68 25.11
CA LYS A 340 -8.51 18.53 25.03
C LYS A 340 -7.86 17.17 25.20
N SER A 341 -6.52 17.05 25.15
CA SER A 341 -5.89 15.74 25.31
C SER A 341 -5.79 15.31 26.79
N ARG A 342 -5.77 13.99 27.00
CA ARG A 342 -5.50 13.34 28.30
C ARG A 342 -4.00 13.08 28.53
N LEU A 343 -3.12 13.75 27.78
CA LEU A 343 -1.67 13.59 27.92
C LEU A 343 -1.18 14.16 29.26
N SER A 344 -0.08 13.62 29.78
CA SER A 344 0.56 14.16 30.98
C SER A 344 1.09 15.58 30.74
N ALA A 345 1.26 16.36 31.81
CA ALA A 345 1.77 17.74 31.70
C ALA A 345 3.09 17.82 30.91
N LYS A 346 4.00 16.87 31.15
CA LYS A 346 5.27 16.75 30.41
C LYS A 346 5.06 16.57 28.90
N LEU A 347 4.13 15.69 28.52
CA LEU A 347 3.81 15.43 27.11
C LEU A 347 3.10 16.61 26.44
N LYS A 348 2.26 17.35 27.16
CA LYS A 348 1.64 18.59 26.66
C LYS A 348 2.68 19.69 26.42
N ILE A 349 3.61 19.88 27.37
CA ILE A 349 4.72 20.83 27.19
C ILE A 349 5.58 20.40 26.00
N ALA A 350 5.90 19.11 25.88
CA ALA A 350 6.64 18.59 24.73
C ALA A 350 5.91 18.85 23.41
N SER A 351 4.60 18.64 23.32
CA SER A 351 3.84 18.91 22.08
C SER A 351 3.79 20.39 21.73
N ILE A 352 3.77 21.29 22.72
CA ILE A 352 3.88 22.74 22.50
C ILE A 352 5.26 23.09 21.95
N VAL A 353 6.33 22.60 22.57
CA VAL A 353 7.71 22.85 22.11
C VAL A 353 7.91 22.32 20.69
N ILE A 354 7.48 21.10 20.40
CA ILE A 354 7.53 20.51 19.05
C ILE A 354 6.72 21.37 18.06
N GLY A 355 5.53 21.80 18.44
CA GLY A 355 4.70 22.69 17.63
C GLY A 355 5.39 24.01 17.29
N LEU A 356 6.02 24.65 18.27
CA LEU A 356 6.77 25.90 18.07
C LEU A 356 7.99 25.69 17.18
N VAL A 357 8.72 24.57 17.33
CA VAL A 357 9.85 24.23 16.45
C VAL A 357 9.39 24.00 15.02
N ILE A 358 8.27 23.30 14.82
CA ILE A 358 7.67 23.10 13.48
C ILE A 358 7.28 24.45 12.88
N ILE A 359 6.58 25.31 13.63
CA ILE A 359 6.18 26.64 13.16
C ILE A 359 7.40 27.50 12.82
N ALA A 360 8.44 27.49 13.66
CA ALA A 360 9.69 28.19 13.36
C ALA A 360 10.34 27.66 12.07
N GLY A 361 10.39 26.34 11.89
CA GLY A 361 10.85 25.73 10.64
C GLY A 361 9.99 26.11 9.43
N MET A 362 8.67 26.27 9.59
CA MET A 362 7.75 26.73 8.55
C MET A 362 7.93 28.20 8.17
N LEU A 363 8.49 29.01 9.06
CA LEU A 363 8.84 30.41 8.80
C LEU A 363 10.24 30.55 8.19
N VAL A 364 11.14 29.59 8.43
CA VAL A 364 12.55 29.63 7.99
C VAL A 364 12.76 28.93 6.64
N PHE A 365 12.15 27.76 6.43
CA PHE A 365 12.36 26.96 5.23
C PHE A 365 11.26 27.19 4.18
N ASP A 366 11.61 26.96 2.92
CA ASP A 366 10.71 27.20 1.80
C ASP A 366 9.50 26.26 1.77
N ALA A 367 8.45 26.68 1.06
CA ALA A 367 7.25 25.87 0.88
C ALA A 367 7.54 24.55 0.13
N LYS A 368 8.59 24.52 -0.70
CA LYS A 368 9.00 23.33 -1.45
C LYS A 368 9.40 22.19 -0.51
N PHE A 369 10.21 22.48 0.51
CA PHE A 369 10.59 21.54 1.55
C PHE A 369 9.35 21.03 2.30
N TRP A 370 8.47 21.93 2.73
CA TRP A 370 7.26 21.54 3.45
C TRP A 370 6.27 20.74 2.60
N GLY A 371 6.22 20.98 1.28
CA GLY A 371 5.46 20.13 0.36
C GLY A 371 5.98 18.68 0.34
N VAL A 372 7.30 18.49 0.36
CA VAL A 372 7.91 17.15 0.48
C VAL A 372 7.60 16.51 1.83
N VAL A 373 7.69 17.28 2.91
CA VAL A 373 7.35 16.82 4.27
C VAL A 373 5.89 16.38 4.35
N LEU A 374 4.95 17.18 3.83
CA LEU A 374 3.52 16.87 3.87
C LEU A 374 3.16 15.68 2.99
N MET A 375 3.78 15.55 1.81
CA MET A 375 3.64 14.36 0.97
C MET A 375 4.10 13.11 1.72
N GLY A 376 5.31 13.13 2.27
CA GLY A 376 5.83 12.00 3.06
C GLY A 376 4.94 11.68 4.26
N LEU A 377 4.55 12.71 5.03
CA LEU A 377 3.64 12.59 6.18
C LEU A 377 2.32 11.94 5.78
N SER A 378 1.74 12.33 4.65
CA SER A 378 0.45 11.82 4.19
C SER A 378 0.46 10.32 3.94
N VAL A 379 1.62 9.74 3.61
CA VAL A 379 1.80 8.29 3.47
C VAL A 379 2.09 7.65 4.82
N VAL A 380 3.07 8.15 5.58
CA VAL A 380 3.52 7.48 6.83
C VAL A 380 2.52 7.61 7.98
N ILE A 381 1.62 8.60 7.97
CA ILE A 381 0.59 8.79 8.99
C ILE A 381 -0.36 7.59 9.10
N LEU A 382 -0.49 6.81 8.02
CA LEU A 382 -1.23 5.54 8.00
C LEU A 382 -0.68 4.58 9.06
N GLY A 383 0.64 4.52 9.25
CA GLY A 383 1.26 3.70 10.29
C GLY A 383 0.83 4.05 11.71
N GLY A 384 0.40 5.30 11.94
CA GLY A 384 -0.08 5.78 13.24
C GLY A 384 -1.49 5.33 13.61
N LEU A 385 -2.28 4.77 12.68
CA LEU A 385 -3.68 4.40 12.89
C LEU A 385 -3.98 3.58 14.15
N PRO A 386 -3.19 2.54 14.52
CA PRO A 386 -3.43 1.77 15.75
C PRO A 386 -3.46 2.63 17.02
N TRP A 387 -2.73 3.74 17.03
CA TRP A 387 -2.63 4.64 18.16
C TRP A 387 -3.50 5.89 18.03
N LEU A 388 -3.86 6.29 16.81
CA LEU A 388 -4.75 7.42 16.56
C LEU A 388 -6.22 7.06 16.78
N ASP A 389 -6.66 5.83 16.44
CA ASP A 389 -8.04 5.40 16.64
C ASP A 389 -8.34 5.03 18.10
N LYS A 390 -9.11 5.89 18.77
CA LYS A 390 -9.56 5.75 20.16
C LYS A 390 -11.01 5.30 20.28
N SER A 391 -11.61 4.78 19.21
CA SER A 391 -12.97 4.23 19.24
C SER A 391 -13.14 3.10 20.26
N GLN A 392 -14.33 2.94 20.82
CA GLN A 392 -14.62 1.84 21.76
C GLN A 392 -14.78 0.50 21.04
N VAL A 393 -15.12 0.52 19.75
CA VAL A 393 -15.40 -0.67 18.93
C VAL A 393 -14.49 -0.70 17.71
N LYS A 394 -14.18 -1.90 17.18
CA LYS A 394 -13.31 -2.04 16.00
C LYS A 394 -14.06 -1.68 14.73
N SER A 395 -15.16 -2.39 14.45
CA SER A 395 -15.92 -2.27 13.21
C SER A 395 -16.78 -1.00 13.13
N ILE A 396 -16.77 -0.35 11.96
CA ILE A 396 -17.64 0.78 11.62
C ILE A 396 -19.14 0.45 11.72
N ARG A 397 -19.52 -0.84 11.69
CA ARG A 397 -20.91 -1.28 11.84
C ARG A 397 -21.53 -0.86 13.18
N TYR A 398 -20.71 -0.79 14.22
CA TYR A 398 -21.12 -0.49 15.59
C TYR A 398 -20.73 0.91 16.05
N ARG A 399 -20.13 1.71 15.16
CA ARG A 399 -19.82 3.12 15.41
C ARG A 399 -21.06 4.01 15.20
N PRO A 400 -21.10 5.20 15.80
CA PRO A 400 -22.12 6.20 15.49
C PRO A 400 -22.24 6.44 13.98
N SER A 401 -23.47 6.60 13.48
CA SER A 401 -23.72 6.74 12.04
C SER A 401 -22.94 7.89 11.40
N TRP A 402 -22.67 8.97 12.15
CA TRP A 402 -21.93 10.11 11.63
C TRP A 402 -20.44 9.81 11.36
N HIS A 403 -19.85 8.77 11.97
CA HIS A 403 -18.50 8.31 11.63
C HIS A 403 -18.44 7.89 10.16
N LYS A 404 -19.50 7.26 9.63
CA LYS A 404 -19.55 6.88 8.21
C LYS A 404 -19.43 8.08 7.28
N TYR A 405 -20.01 9.23 7.66
CA TYR A 405 -19.86 10.47 6.89
C TYR A 405 -18.43 11.01 6.95
N VAL A 406 -17.72 10.89 8.08
CA VAL A 406 -16.30 11.27 8.17
C VAL A 406 -15.44 10.43 7.21
N TYR A 407 -15.65 9.12 7.18
CA TYR A 407 -14.96 8.22 6.23
C TYR A 407 -15.33 8.53 4.78
N LEU A 408 -16.61 8.84 4.51
CA LEU A 408 -17.08 9.21 3.17
C LEU A 408 -16.42 10.51 2.70
N VAL A 409 -16.40 11.55 3.53
CA VAL A 409 -15.75 12.83 3.23
C VAL A 409 -14.24 12.64 3.01
N PHE A 410 -13.58 11.82 3.83
CA PHE A 410 -12.18 11.46 3.62
C PHE A 410 -11.96 10.76 2.27
N GLY A 411 -12.79 9.76 1.93
CA GLY A 411 -12.70 9.04 0.66
C GLY A 411 -12.93 9.95 -0.55
N ILE A 412 -13.91 10.85 -0.47
CA ILE A 412 -14.17 11.86 -1.51
C ILE A 412 -12.97 12.79 -1.66
N ALA A 413 -12.41 13.31 -0.57
CA ALA A 413 -11.22 14.16 -0.61
C ALA A 413 -10.02 13.45 -1.22
N PHE A 414 -9.81 12.17 -0.90
CA PHE A 414 -8.75 11.35 -1.48
C PHE A 414 -8.92 11.17 -2.99
N VAL A 415 -10.13 10.90 -3.47
CA VAL A 415 -10.44 10.78 -4.90
C VAL A 415 -10.29 12.11 -5.63
N ILE A 416 -10.73 13.23 -5.03
CA ILE A 416 -10.54 14.57 -5.60
C ILE A 416 -9.05 14.90 -5.72
N LEU A 417 -8.25 14.63 -4.68
CA LEU A 417 -6.79 14.80 -4.72
C LEU A 417 -6.17 13.94 -5.82
N GLY A 418 -6.63 12.68 -5.98
CA GLY A 418 -6.17 11.82 -7.07
C GLY A 418 -6.48 12.42 -8.44
N TYR A 419 -7.73 12.79 -8.69
CA TYR A 419 -8.13 13.40 -9.96
C TYR A 419 -7.33 14.68 -10.26
N LEU A 420 -7.25 15.61 -9.31
CA LEU A 420 -6.55 16.89 -9.49
C LEU A 420 -5.03 16.73 -9.68
N GLY A 421 -4.44 15.64 -9.17
CA GLY A 421 -3.03 15.37 -9.34
C GLY A 421 -2.67 14.95 -10.77
N VAL A 422 -3.61 14.38 -11.52
CA VAL A 422 -3.49 14.13 -12.96
C VAL A 422 -3.72 15.41 -13.77
N GLN A 423 -4.45 16.40 -13.23
CA GLN A 423 -4.79 17.61 -13.99
C GLN A 423 -3.69 18.70 -13.93
N PRO A 424 -3.58 19.54 -14.98
CA PRO A 424 -2.76 20.75 -14.92
C PRO A 424 -3.15 21.66 -13.75
N PRO A 425 -2.20 22.41 -13.16
CA PRO A 425 -2.52 23.41 -12.13
C PRO A 425 -3.42 24.52 -12.64
N THR A 426 -4.48 24.79 -11.88
CA THR A 426 -5.39 25.93 -12.05
C THR A 426 -5.62 26.57 -10.68
N ALA A 427 -5.99 27.85 -10.63
CA ALA A 427 -6.25 28.54 -9.36
C ALA A 427 -7.30 27.80 -8.50
N ILE A 428 -8.42 27.41 -9.13
CA ILE A 428 -9.50 26.65 -8.45
C ILE A 428 -9.00 25.28 -8.01
N GLY A 429 -8.30 24.54 -8.89
CA GLY A 429 -7.78 23.22 -8.55
C GLY A 429 -6.79 23.25 -7.38
N THR A 430 -5.96 24.29 -7.30
CA THR A 430 -5.04 24.51 -6.18
C THR A 430 -5.79 24.73 -4.87
N THR A 431 -6.79 25.63 -4.84
CA THR A 431 -7.59 25.88 -3.64
C THR A 431 -8.34 24.62 -3.20
N VAL A 432 -8.93 23.86 -4.14
CA VAL A 432 -9.62 22.60 -3.83
C VAL A 432 -8.63 21.57 -3.26
N SER A 433 -7.42 21.47 -3.81
CA SER A 433 -6.37 20.57 -3.31
C SER A 433 -5.94 20.94 -1.89
N GLN A 434 -5.84 22.24 -1.58
CA GLN A 434 -5.52 22.75 -0.24
C GLN A 434 -6.60 22.38 0.80
N VAL A 435 -7.87 22.57 0.46
CA VAL A 435 -9.00 22.15 1.31
C VAL A 435 -8.99 20.63 1.51
N CYS A 436 -8.82 19.86 0.43
CA CYS A 436 -8.77 18.41 0.53
C CYS A 436 -7.54 17.91 1.32
N SER A 437 -6.42 18.63 1.29
CA SER A 437 -5.23 18.32 2.10
C SER A 437 -5.52 18.47 3.60
N PHE A 438 -6.25 19.53 3.99
CA PHE A 438 -6.72 19.67 5.38
C PHE A 438 -7.71 18.59 5.78
N ILE A 439 -8.63 18.20 4.90
CA ILE A 439 -9.57 17.09 5.17
C ILE A 439 -8.80 15.78 5.34
N TYR A 440 -7.85 15.49 4.46
CA TYR A 440 -7.03 14.28 4.49
C TYR A 440 -6.23 14.19 5.79
N LEU A 441 -5.45 15.21 6.12
CA LEU A 441 -4.63 15.22 7.34
C LEU A 441 -5.51 15.30 8.60
N GLY A 442 -6.58 16.09 8.55
CA GLY A 442 -7.56 16.23 9.63
C GLY A 442 -8.25 14.92 9.99
N PHE A 443 -8.53 14.05 9.00
CA PHE A 443 -9.09 12.71 9.25
C PHE A 443 -8.24 11.93 10.26
N PHE A 444 -6.92 11.92 10.08
CA PHE A 444 -5.99 11.20 10.96
C PHE A 444 -5.66 11.98 12.23
N LEU A 445 -5.30 13.26 12.11
CA LEU A 445 -4.86 14.07 13.25
C LEU A 445 -5.98 14.28 14.26
N LEU A 446 -7.24 14.41 13.83
CA LEU A 446 -8.39 14.57 14.73
C LEU A 446 -8.99 13.23 15.16
N MET A 447 -8.51 12.11 14.61
CA MET A 447 -8.99 10.76 14.94
C MET A 447 -9.04 10.47 16.43
N PRO A 448 -8.06 10.88 17.27
CA PRO A 448 -8.12 10.61 18.71
C PRO A 448 -9.37 11.13 19.41
N TRP A 449 -10.01 12.17 18.87
CA TRP A 449 -11.24 12.75 19.42
C TRP A 449 -12.48 12.28 18.69
N TRP A 450 -12.53 12.39 17.36
CA TRP A 450 -13.75 12.07 16.63
C TRP A 450 -14.07 10.57 16.70
N SER A 451 -13.05 9.69 16.66
CA SER A 451 -13.28 8.24 16.71
C SER A 451 -13.79 7.75 18.07
N ALA A 452 -13.53 8.50 19.14
CA ALA A 452 -13.98 8.22 20.51
C ALA A 452 -15.35 8.84 20.84
N ALA A 453 -15.85 9.76 20.01
CA ALA A 453 -17.06 10.53 20.28
C ALA A 453 -18.34 9.85 19.77
N GLY A 454 -19.44 10.07 20.48
CA GLY A 454 -20.78 9.59 20.14
C GLY A 454 -21.20 8.31 20.88
N THR A 455 -22.39 7.81 20.55
CA THR A 455 -22.97 6.62 21.16
C THR A 455 -22.71 5.38 20.30
N PHE A 456 -21.94 4.43 20.84
CA PHE A 456 -21.61 3.18 20.17
C PHE A 456 -22.73 2.16 20.35
N LYS A 457 -22.92 1.33 19.33
CA LYS A 457 -23.81 0.17 19.41
C LYS A 457 -23.09 -0.97 20.12
N THR A 458 -23.84 -1.83 20.79
CA THR A 458 -23.30 -3.05 21.38
C THR A 458 -22.78 -3.97 20.28
N VAL A 459 -21.52 -4.40 20.41
CA VAL A 459 -20.92 -5.42 19.54
C VAL A 459 -21.49 -6.78 19.98
N PRO A 460 -21.91 -7.64 19.04
CA PRO A 460 -22.44 -8.95 19.38
C PRO A 460 -21.37 -9.82 20.05
N GLU A 461 -21.81 -10.68 20.95
CA GLU A 461 -20.93 -11.60 21.69
C GLU A 461 -20.30 -12.71 20.84
N ARG A 462 -20.91 -12.99 19.69
CA ARG A 462 -20.55 -14.02 18.72
C ARG A 462 -20.67 -13.40 17.34
N VAL A 463 -19.97 -13.98 16.38
CA VAL A 463 -20.03 -13.55 14.99
C VAL A 463 -21.46 -13.66 14.44
N VAL A 464 -21.99 -12.59 13.84
CA VAL A 464 -23.30 -12.63 13.17
C VAL A 464 -23.12 -13.27 11.81
N TYR A 465 -23.76 -14.41 11.63
CA TYR A 465 -23.68 -15.21 10.40
C TYR A 465 -25.08 -15.62 9.97
N HIS A 466 -25.39 -15.38 8.71
CA HIS A 466 -26.56 -15.89 8.03
C HIS A 466 -26.06 -16.89 6.97
N PRO A 467 -26.42 -18.19 7.09
CA PRO A 467 -26.14 -19.15 6.03
C PRO A 467 -26.75 -18.65 4.72
N HIS A 468 -25.99 -18.78 3.64
CA HIS A 468 -26.41 -18.35 2.29
C HIS A 468 -27.45 -19.30 1.72
#